data_AF-A0A226RMZ7-F1
#
_entry.id   AF-A0A226RMZ7-F1
#
_cell.length_a   1.000
_cell.length_b   1.000
_cell.length_c   1.000
_cell.angle_alpha   90.00
_cell.angle_beta   90.00
_cell.angle_gamma   90.00
#
_symmetry.space_group_name_H-M   'P 1'
#
loop_
_entity.id
_entity.type
_entity.pdbx_description
1 polymer ?
#
loop_
_entity_poly.entity_id
_entity_poly.type
_entity_poly.pdbx_seq_one_letter_code
_entity_poly.pdbx_strand_id
1 'polypeptide(L)'
;MFHFLIGAVPPPPTHLVYLDKLQALLDNKLILIYTWAVFVDLLTGFVKSLNHKSTNSTKGLSGLLKHAILLIAILTLYPLLDLIGMVGMGDAFLVFYILFYLVSIIENLGQIGFPVPEWVKRYLYKLSDDYNENGPTKGGKD
;
A
#
# COMPACT_ATOMS: atom_id res chain seq x y z
N MET A 1 6.45 56.04 10.41
CA MET A 1 5.00 55.82 10.25
C MET A 1 4.71 55.32 8.83
N PHE A 2 5.17 54.11 8.50
CA PHE A 2 4.97 53.43 7.19
C PHE A 2 5.21 51.91 7.38
N HIS A 3 4.56 51.30 8.38
CA HIS A 3 4.69 49.86 8.69
C HIS A 3 3.31 49.17 8.73
N PHE A 4 2.38 49.55 7.87
CA PHE A 4 1.02 48.99 7.90
C PHE A 4 0.32 48.88 6.53
N LEU A 5 1.05 48.53 5.47
CA LEU A 5 0.44 48.27 4.15
C LEU A 5 1.07 47.04 3.45
N ILE A 6 1.14 45.92 4.16
CA ILE A 6 1.16 44.61 3.50
C ILE A 6 -0.08 43.90 4.01
N GLY A 7 -1.18 43.97 3.25
CA GLY A 7 -2.38 43.21 3.57
C GLY A 7 -2.03 41.74 3.69
N ALA A 8 -2.46 41.10 4.77
CA ALA A 8 -2.27 39.66 4.95
C ALA A 8 -2.90 38.95 3.74
N VAL A 9 -2.07 38.30 2.92
CA VAL A 9 -2.56 37.47 1.81
C VAL A 9 -3.42 36.37 2.45
N PRO A 10 -4.70 36.21 2.04
CA PRO A 10 -5.54 35.18 2.61
C PRO A 10 -4.91 33.81 2.34
N PRO A 11 -5.03 32.85 3.28
CA PRO A 11 -4.49 31.52 3.05
C PRO A 11 -5.12 30.91 1.79
N PRO A 12 -4.33 30.15 1.00
CA PRO A 12 -4.84 29.52 -0.20
C PRO A 12 -6.02 28.57 0.14
N PRO A 13 -6.99 28.41 -0.77
CA PRO A 13 -8.06 27.43 -0.61
C PRO A 13 -7.51 26.01 -0.37
N THR A 14 -8.14 25.25 0.53
CA THR A 14 -7.68 23.92 0.96
C THR A 14 -7.43 22.95 -0.19
N HIS A 15 -8.24 23.00 -1.26
CA HIS A 15 -8.05 22.14 -2.42
C HIS A 15 -6.74 22.42 -3.17
N LEU A 16 -6.26 23.67 -3.19
CA LEU A 16 -4.96 24.00 -3.80
C LEU A 16 -3.81 23.47 -2.95
N VAL A 17 -3.92 23.60 -1.62
CA VAL A 17 -2.92 23.04 -0.69
C VAL A 17 -2.89 21.51 -0.81
N TYR A 18 -4.05 20.86 -0.94
CA TYR A 18 -4.12 19.41 -1.16
C TYR A 18 -3.43 18.99 -2.47
N LEU A 19 -3.63 19.73 -3.57
CA LEU A 19 -2.98 19.45 -4.85
C LEU A 19 -1.45 19.63 -4.78
N ASP A 20 -0.98 20.64 -4.04
CA ASP A 20 0.45 20.82 -3.75
C ASP A 20 1.02 19.61 -2.98
N LYS A 21 0.31 19.14 -1.95
CA LYS A 21 0.68 17.92 -1.22
C LYS A 21 0.68 16.66 -2.07
N LEU A 22 -0.25 16.54 -3.03
CA LEU A 22 -0.26 15.44 -4.00
C LEU A 22 0.99 15.45 -4.89
N GLN A 23 1.44 16.62 -5.35
CA GLN A 23 2.67 16.73 -6.14
C GLN A 23 3.89 16.36 -5.31
N ALA A 24 3.94 16.79 -4.05
CA ALA A 24 5.01 16.46 -3.11
C ALA A 24 5.15 14.95 -2.83
N LEU A 25 4.13 14.13 -3.13
CA LEU A 25 4.23 12.67 -3.00
C LEU A 25 5.30 12.06 -3.90
N LEU A 26 5.55 12.64 -5.08
CA LEU A 26 6.53 12.11 -6.04
C LEU A 26 7.97 12.21 -5.51
N ASP A 27 8.24 13.19 -4.65
CA ASP A 27 9.54 13.38 -4.01
C ASP A 27 9.65 12.64 -2.67
N ASN A 28 8.56 12.06 -2.17
CA ASN A 28 8.55 11.32 -0.92
C ASN A 28 9.09 9.90 -1.12
N LYS A 29 10.28 9.65 -0.56
CA LYS A 29 10.97 8.34 -0.64
C LYS A 29 10.12 7.19 -0.12
N LEU A 30 9.35 7.38 0.95
CA LEU A 30 8.53 6.33 1.54
C LEU A 30 7.37 5.94 0.61
N ILE A 31 6.72 6.94 -0.01
CA ILE A 31 5.69 6.73 -1.03
C ILE A 31 6.27 6.02 -2.26
N LEU A 32 7.49 6.38 -2.69
CA LEU A 32 8.17 5.71 -3.79
C LEU A 32 8.45 4.23 -3.46
N ILE A 33 9.00 3.94 -2.28
CA ILE A 33 9.23 2.55 -1.82
C ILE A 33 7.92 1.76 -1.79
N TYR A 34 6.85 2.35 -1.25
CA TYR A 34 5.52 1.75 -1.24
C TYR A 34 5.01 1.43 -2.65
N THR A 35 5.08 2.40 -3.56
CA THR A 35 4.64 2.25 -4.96
C THR A 35 5.41 1.14 -5.66
N TRP A 36 6.73 1.08 -5.48
CA TRP A 36 7.56 0.01 -6.02
C TRP A 36 7.24 -1.35 -5.39
N ALA A 37 6.97 -1.42 -4.09
CA ALA A 37 6.55 -2.66 -3.44
C ALA A 37 5.24 -3.19 -4.03
N VAL A 38 4.23 -2.33 -4.23
CA VAL A 38 2.96 -2.70 -4.90
C VAL A 38 3.22 -3.21 -6.31
N PHE A 39 4.08 -2.53 -7.07
CA PHE A 39 4.40 -2.92 -8.44
C PHE A 39 5.11 -4.28 -8.52
N VAL A 40 6.11 -4.51 -7.67
CA VAL A 40 6.83 -5.79 -7.59
C VAL A 40 5.89 -6.92 -7.13
N ASP A 41 5.00 -6.64 -6.19
CA ASP A 41 4.00 -7.61 -5.75
C ASP A 41 3.05 -8.01 -6.88
N LEU A 42 2.57 -7.03 -7.66
CA LEU A 42 1.73 -7.29 -8.83
C LEU A 42 2.47 -8.13 -9.88
N LEU A 43 3.74 -7.81 -10.16
CA LEU A 43 4.56 -8.55 -11.11
C LEU A 43 4.80 -9.99 -10.64
N THR A 44 5.22 -10.18 -9.39
CA THR A 44 5.48 -11.52 -8.83
C THR A 44 4.21 -12.35 -8.73
N GLY A 45 3.09 -11.74 -8.36
CA GLY A 45 1.77 -12.39 -8.35
C GLY A 45 1.32 -12.82 -9.76
N PHE A 46 1.57 -11.99 -10.76
CA PHE A 46 1.30 -12.34 -12.16
C PHE A 46 2.15 -13.53 -12.63
N VAL A 47 3.47 -13.51 -12.38
CA VAL A 47 4.37 -14.63 -12.73
C VAL A 47 3.95 -15.93 -12.04
N LYS A 48 3.62 -15.87 -10.74
CA LYS A 48 3.06 -17.01 -9.99
C LYS A 48 1.82 -17.58 -10.66
N SER A 49 0.93 -16.72 -11.13
CA SER A 49 -0.30 -17.12 -11.81
C SER A 49 -0.06 -17.83 -13.14
N LEU A 50 1.01 -17.50 -13.86
CA LEU A 50 1.37 -18.17 -15.11
C LEU A 50 1.93 -19.59 -14.88
N ASN A 51 2.69 -19.77 -13.79
CA ASN A 51 3.31 -21.06 -13.46
C ASN A 51 2.29 -22.09 -13.00
N HIS A 52 1.24 -21.67 -12.28
CA HIS A 52 0.09 -22.51 -11.97
C HIS A 52 -0.95 -22.34 -13.08
N LYS A 53 -0.94 -23.21 -14.10
CA LYS A 53 -1.81 -23.19 -15.32
C LYS A 53 -3.35 -23.16 -15.11
N SER A 54 -3.84 -22.69 -13.98
CA SER A 54 -5.25 -22.57 -13.57
C SER A 54 -5.60 -21.14 -13.18
N THR A 55 -5.40 -20.16 -14.05
CA THR A 55 -5.91 -18.80 -13.84
C THR A 55 -7.37 -18.69 -14.26
N ASN A 56 -8.27 -18.71 -13.28
CA ASN A 56 -9.60 -18.15 -13.48
C ASN A 56 -9.44 -16.62 -13.53
N SER A 57 -9.81 -15.99 -14.65
CA SER A 57 -9.69 -14.54 -14.88
C SER A 57 -10.31 -13.70 -13.77
N THR A 58 -11.37 -14.21 -13.11
CA THR A 58 -12.02 -13.59 -11.96
C THR A 58 -11.07 -13.44 -10.76
N LYS A 59 -10.19 -14.43 -10.50
CA LYS A 59 -9.20 -14.35 -9.41
C LYS A 59 -8.12 -13.31 -9.71
N GLY A 60 -7.64 -13.27 -10.96
CA GLY A 60 -6.64 -12.28 -11.40
C GLY A 60 -7.16 -10.85 -11.31
N LEU A 61 -8.40 -10.61 -11.77
CA LEU A 61 -9.04 -9.29 -11.67
C LEU A 61 -9.26 -8.87 -10.22
N SER A 62 -9.70 -9.79 -9.35
CA SER A 62 -9.89 -9.49 -7.93
C SER A 62 -8.58 -9.09 -7.24
N GLY A 63 -7.46 -9.75 -7.57
CA GLY A 63 -6.14 -9.37 -7.10
C GLY A 63 -5.77 -7.95 -7.53
N LEU A 64 -5.84 -7.66 -8.83
CA LEU A 64 -5.53 -6.34 -9.38
C LEU A 64 -6.38 -5.23 -8.75
N LEU A 65 -7.69 -5.46 -8.57
CA LEU A 65 -8.58 -4.49 -7.92
C LEU A 65 -8.18 -4.20 -6.47
N LYS A 66 -7.80 -5.22 -5.69
CA LYS A 66 -7.32 -5.02 -4.31
C LYS A 66 -6.08 -4.13 -4.27
N HIS A 67 -5.10 -4.39 -5.13
CA HIS A 67 -3.89 -3.57 -5.20
C HIS A 67 -4.20 -2.14 -5.64
N ALA A 68 -5.07 -1.94 -6.63
CA ALA A 68 -5.48 -0.62 -7.09
C ALA A 68 -6.22 0.18 -6.01
N ILE A 69 -7.14 -0.45 -5.27
CA ILE A 69 -7.88 0.19 -4.17
C ILE A 69 -6.92 0.65 -3.08
N LEU A 70 -5.99 -0.22 -2.64
CA LEU A 70 -5.02 0.12 -1.60
C LEU A 70 -4.04 1.23 -2.04
N LEU A 71 -3.60 1.20 -3.30
CA LEU A 71 -2.76 2.23 -3.88
C LEU A 71 -3.47 3.59 -3.87
N ILE A 72 -4.71 3.66 -4.38
CA ILE A 72 -5.49 4.90 -4.42
C ILE A 72 -5.81 5.38 -3.00
N ALA A 73 -6.17 4.48 -2.09
CA ALA A 73 -6.47 4.82 -0.70
C ALA A 73 -5.28 5.50 -0.02
N ILE A 74 -4.07 4.98 -0.20
CA ILE A 74 -2.86 5.57 0.41
C ILE A 74 -2.47 6.89 -0.26
N LEU A 75 -2.50 6.97 -1.60
CA LEU A 75 -2.14 8.20 -2.32
C LEU A 75 -3.11 9.36 -2.04
N THR A 76 -4.34 9.06 -1.63
CA THR A 76 -5.34 10.08 -1.24
C THR A 76 -5.32 10.39 0.24
N LEU A 77 -5.16 9.38 1.10
CA LEU A 77 -5.16 9.56 2.55
C LEU A 77 -3.89 10.26 3.06
N TYR A 78 -2.73 9.96 2.48
CA TYR A 78 -1.46 10.51 2.98
C TYR A 78 -1.42 12.05 2.89
N PRO A 79 -1.77 12.70 1.77
CA PRO A 79 -1.87 14.16 1.73
C PRO A 79 -2.88 14.74 2.72
N LEU A 80 -3.99 14.04 3.01
CA LEU A 80 -4.95 14.48 4.03
C LEU A 80 -4.34 14.45 5.43
N LEU A 81 -3.57 13.40 5.75
CA LEU A 81 -2.87 13.29 7.03
C LEU A 81 -1.79 14.38 7.15
N ASP A 82 -1.11 14.73 6.07
CA ASP A 82 -0.16 15.85 6.05
C ASP A 82 -0.87 17.19 6.30
N LEU A 83 -1.99 17.44 5.61
CA LEU A 83 -2.77 18.67 5.78
C LEU A 83 -3.20 18.93 7.23
N ILE A 84 -3.52 17.88 7.99
CA ILE A 84 -3.96 17.98 9.39
C ILE A 84 -2.82 17.79 10.40
N GLY A 85 -1.56 17.80 9.94
CA GLY A 85 -0.37 17.72 10.79
C GLY A 85 -0.08 16.34 11.37
N MET A 86 -0.68 15.29 10.81
CA MET A 86 -0.53 13.89 11.22
C MET A 86 0.37 13.07 10.28
N VAL A 87 1.41 13.69 9.70
CA VAL A 87 2.35 13.04 8.78
C VAL A 87 2.94 11.75 9.38
N GLY A 88 3.31 11.76 10.66
CA GLY A 88 3.88 10.58 11.33
C GLY A 88 2.92 9.38 11.38
N MET A 89 1.60 9.61 11.42
CA MET A 89 0.60 8.54 11.28
C MET A 89 0.58 8.00 9.85
N GLY A 90 0.70 8.88 8.85
CA GLY A 90 0.83 8.50 7.45
C GLY A 90 2.08 7.65 7.19
N ASP A 91 3.22 8.03 7.79
CA ASP A 91 4.46 7.26 7.71
C ASP A 91 4.33 5.87 8.32
N ALA A 92 3.76 5.78 9.53
CA ALA A 92 3.54 4.49 10.19
C ALA A 92 2.62 3.58 9.36
N PHE A 93 1.57 4.15 8.77
CA PHE A 93 0.63 3.42 7.92
C PHE A 93 1.31 2.95 6.63
N LEU A 94 2.12 3.79 5.99
CA LEU A 94 2.91 3.41 4.82
C LEU A 94 3.88 2.27 5.11
N VAL A 95 4.65 2.37 6.20
CA VAL A 95 5.58 1.31 6.61
C VAL A 95 4.83 0.00 6.84
N PHE A 96 3.68 0.04 7.51
CA PHE A 96 2.84 -1.14 7.73
C PHE A 96 2.44 -1.82 6.40
N TYR A 97 1.96 -1.04 5.42
CA TYR A 97 1.58 -1.60 4.12
C TYR A 97 2.77 -2.03 3.28
N ILE A 98 3.92 -1.34 3.34
CA ILE A 98 5.16 -1.81 2.72
C ILE A 98 5.51 -3.21 3.24
N LEU A 99 5.47 -3.43 4.55
CA LEU A 99 5.71 -4.75 5.13
C LEU A 99 4.71 -5.79 4.64
N PHE A 100 3.43 -5.42 4.52
CA PHE A 100 2.40 -6.31 3.99
C PHE A 100 2.70 -6.73 2.53
N TYR A 101 3.14 -5.78 1.69
CA TYR A 101 3.56 -6.06 0.32
C TYR A 101 4.83 -6.91 0.24
N LEU A 102 5.81 -6.68 1.12
CA LEU A 102 7.01 -7.52 1.20
C LEU A 102 6.67 -8.97 1.54
N VAL A 103 5.75 -9.19 2.48
CA VAL A 103 5.25 -10.53 2.81
C VAL A 103 4.63 -11.20 1.58
N SER A 104 3.75 -10.50 0.86
CA SER A 104 3.09 -11.00 -0.35
C SER A 104 4.08 -11.35 -1.47
N ILE A 105 5.10 -10.49 -1.69
CA ILE A 105 6.18 -10.74 -2.65
C ILE A 105 6.93 -12.03 -2.30
N ILE A 106 7.32 -12.21 -1.04
CA ILE A 106 8.07 -13.39 -0.61
C ILE A 106 7.23 -14.66 -0.80
N GLU A 107 5.94 -14.62 -0.50
CA GLU A 107 5.03 -15.75 -0.73
C GLU A 107 4.94 -16.08 -2.23
N ASN A 108 4.78 -15.07 -3.09
CA ASN A 108 4.72 -15.25 -4.54
C ASN A 108 6.02 -15.87 -5.08
N LEU A 109 7.17 -15.38 -4.63
CA LEU A 109 8.48 -15.93 -5.00
C LEU A 109 8.66 -17.38 -4.54
N GLY A 110 8.23 -17.71 -3.32
CA GLY A 110 8.28 -19.08 -2.79
C GLY A 110 7.48 -20.07 -3.63
N GLN A 111 6.31 -19.67 -4.12
CA GLN A 111 5.47 -20.52 -5.00
C GLN A 111 6.03 -20.67 -6.43
N ILE A 112 6.84 -19.72 -6.89
CA ILE A 112 7.55 -19.80 -8.18
C ILE A 112 8.81 -20.70 -8.07
N GLY A 113 9.19 -21.15 -6.87
CA GLY A 113 10.37 -21.98 -6.63
C GLY A 113 11.65 -21.18 -6.38
N PHE A 114 11.53 -19.86 -6.14
CA PHE A 114 12.67 -19.06 -5.72
C PHE A 114 13.12 -19.49 -4.31
N PRO A 115 14.43 -19.63 -4.05
CA PRO A 115 14.92 -20.05 -2.75
C PRO A 115 14.67 -18.98 -1.68
N VAL A 116 13.62 -19.18 -0.88
CA VAL A 116 13.31 -18.39 0.32
C VAL A 116 13.79 -19.15 1.56
N PRO A 117 14.49 -18.51 2.52
CA PRO A 117 14.93 -19.18 3.74
C PRO A 117 13.77 -19.81 4.53
N GLU A 118 13.98 -21.02 5.04
CA GLU A 118 12.92 -21.77 5.74
C GLU A 118 12.39 -21.09 7.00
N TRP A 119 13.22 -20.30 7.68
CA TRP A 119 12.75 -19.50 8.81
C TRP A 119 11.71 -18.46 8.38
N VAL A 120 11.89 -17.82 7.21
CA VAL A 120 10.93 -16.85 6.66
C VAL A 120 9.61 -17.53 6.32
N LYS A 121 9.67 -18.64 5.57
CA LYS A 121 8.47 -19.40 5.17
C LYS A 121 7.61 -19.79 6.38
N ARG A 122 8.23 -20.28 7.46
CA ARG A 122 7.52 -20.69 8.68
C ARG A 122 6.71 -19.56 9.32
N TYR A 123 7.26 -18.34 9.40
CA TYR A 123 6.53 -17.21 9.99
C TYR A 123 5.45 -16.68 9.04
N LEU A 124 5.73 -16.62 7.74
CA LEU A 124 4.79 -16.09 6.75
C LEU A 124 3.56 -16.98 6.57
N TYR A 125 3.75 -18.30 6.45
CA TYR A 125 2.62 -19.22 6.29
C TYR A 125 1.73 -19.24 7.52
N LYS A 126 2.31 -19.22 8.73
CA LYS A 126 1.55 -19.11 9.97
C LYS A 126 0.69 -17.84 10.00
N LEU A 127 1.24 -16.70 9.59
CA LEU A 127 0.51 -15.43 9.56
C LEU A 127 -0.62 -15.42 8.51
N SER A 128 -0.37 -16.01 7.34
CA SER A 128 -1.38 -16.18 6.28
C SER A 128 -2.50 -17.11 6.70
N ASP A 129 -2.18 -18.24 7.35
CA ASP A 129 -3.17 -19.19 7.84
C ASP A 129 -4.05 -18.54 8.93
N ASP A 130 -3.43 -17.83 9.89
CA ASP A 130 -4.15 -17.09 10.93
C ASP A 130 -5.09 -16.01 10.34
N TYR A 131 -4.66 -15.30 9.27
CA TYR A 131 -5.49 -14.31 8.58
C TYR A 131 -6.65 -14.94 7.80
N ASN A 132 -6.45 -16.09 7.17
CA ASN A 132 -7.50 -16.78 6.39
C ASN A 132 -8.49 -17.55 7.28
N GLU A 133 -8.07 -18.03 8.45
CA GLU A 133 -8.96 -18.69 9.42
C GLU A 133 -9.72 -17.69 10.30
N ASN A 134 -9.07 -16.60 10.74
CA ASN A 134 -9.66 -15.61 11.66
C ASN A 134 -10.06 -14.29 10.99
N GLY A 135 -9.95 -14.20 9.67
CA GLY A 135 -10.40 -13.05 8.90
C GLY A 135 -11.93 -12.93 8.85
N PRO A 136 -12.48 -11.74 8.52
CA PRO A 136 -13.91 -11.43 8.60
C PRO A 136 -14.81 -12.26 7.67
N THR A 137 -14.25 -13.19 6.89
CA THR A 137 -14.96 -14.03 5.93
C THR A 137 -15.38 -15.41 6.47
N LYS A 138 -15.10 -15.74 7.74
CA LYS A 138 -15.67 -16.94 8.37
C LYS A 138 -16.53 -16.58 9.58
N GLY A 139 -17.69 -15.98 9.29
CA GLY A 139 -18.86 -16.11 10.17
C GLY A 139 -19.27 -17.58 10.22
N GLY A 140 -19.30 -18.13 11.44
CA GLY A 140 -19.44 -19.55 11.72
C GLY A 140 -20.64 -20.25 11.08
N LYS A 141 -20.42 -21.53 10.77
CA LYS A 141 -21.50 -22.52 10.75
C LYS A 141 -21.35 -23.35 12.01
N ASP A 142 -21.99 -22.90 13.07
CA ASP A 142 -22.47 -23.74 14.16
C ASP A 142 -23.95 -23.41 14.37
#